data_AF-A0A3B8MPI3-F1
#
_entry.id   AF-A0A3B8MPI3-F1
#
_cell.length_a   1.000
_cell.length_b   1.000
_cell.length_c   1.000
_cell.angle_alpha   90.00
_cell.angle_beta   90.00
_cell.angle_gamma   90.00
#
_symmetry.space_group_name_H-M   'P 1'
#
loop_
_entity.id
_entity.type
_entity.pdbx_description
1 polymer ?
#
loop_
_entity_poly.entity_id
_entity_poly.type
_entity_poly.pdbx_seq_one_letter_code
_entity_poly.pdbx_strand_id
1 'polypeptide(L)'
;MPADPAAWLFGCVDTRTEIRFAIAFCMTVTLVAEGTIGYALIEVWSLNDSLYMTVITITTVGYGEAQQLSESVRVFTIVLLLCSIATAGYSASTVISFIFEGQIFQLMRDRRMNRSIANLSDHYII
;
A
#
# COMPACT_ATOMS: atom_id res chain seq x y z
N MET A 1 21.87 -30.46 -0.44
CA MET A 1 21.94 -29.84 -1.79
C MET A 1 20.54 -29.89 -2.39
N PRO A 2 19.76 -28.80 -2.43
CA PRO A 2 18.49 -28.78 -3.14
C PRO A 2 18.73 -28.62 -4.65
N ALA A 3 17.80 -29.17 -5.45
CA ALA A 3 17.95 -29.53 -6.86
C ALA A 3 16.85 -28.88 -7.74
N ASP A 4 16.62 -27.59 -7.59
CA ASP A 4 15.64 -26.84 -8.38
C ASP A 4 16.23 -25.52 -8.94
N PRO A 5 16.67 -25.50 -10.21
CA PRO A 5 17.26 -24.31 -10.84
C PRO A 5 16.26 -23.16 -11.07
N ALA A 6 14.95 -23.39 -10.88
CA ALA A 6 13.91 -22.37 -11.00
C ALA A 6 13.76 -21.48 -9.74
N ALA A 7 14.30 -21.89 -8.59
CA ALA A 7 14.24 -21.10 -7.36
C ALA A 7 15.04 -19.78 -7.45
N TRP A 8 16.07 -19.73 -8.31
CA TRP A 8 16.90 -18.55 -8.52
C TRP A 8 16.26 -17.45 -9.38
N LEU A 9 15.34 -17.80 -10.28
CA LEU A 9 14.70 -16.82 -11.18
C LEU A 9 13.59 -16.01 -10.50
N PHE A 10 13.07 -16.47 -9.35
CA PHE A 10 12.06 -15.77 -8.56
C PHE A 10 12.60 -15.25 -7.20
N GLY A 11 13.92 -15.33 -6.97
CA GLY A 11 14.52 -15.20 -5.64
C GLY A 11 15.16 -13.85 -5.28
N CYS A 12 15.00 -12.76 -6.03
CA CYS A 12 15.72 -11.50 -5.76
C CYS A 12 14.82 -10.25 -5.73
N VAL A 13 13.58 -10.43 -5.28
CA VAL A 13 12.76 -9.40 -4.62
C VAL A 13 12.08 -10.13 -3.47
N ASP A 14 12.44 -9.81 -2.23
CA ASP A 14 11.94 -10.51 -1.03
C ASP A 14 10.40 -10.60 -1.04
N THR A 15 9.85 -11.81 -1.21
CA THR A 15 8.40 -12.06 -1.25
C THR A 15 7.71 -11.52 0.01
N ARG A 16 8.41 -11.45 1.14
CA ARG A 16 7.93 -10.83 2.39
C ARG A 16 7.73 -9.32 2.28
N THR A 17 8.61 -8.60 1.61
CA THR A 17 8.50 -7.14 1.45
C THR A 17 7.36 -6.80 0.50
N GLU A 18 7.26 -7.49 -0.63
CA GLU A 18 6.14 -7.36 -1.58
C GLU A 18 4.79 -7.64 -0.90
N ILE A 19 4.71 -8.69 -0.07
CA ILE A 19 3.50 -9.00 0.72
C ILE A 19 3.18 -7.88 1.73
N ARG A 20 4.17 -7.31 2.43
CA ARG A 20 3.94 -6.19 3.37
C ARG A 20 3.35 -4.97 2.66
N PHE A 21 3.89 -4.61 1.50
CA PHE A 21 3.35 -3.51 0.70
C PHE A 21 1.95 -3.82 0.16
N ALA A 22 1.71 -5.05 -0.31
CA ALA A 22 0.40 -5.49 -0.75
C ALA A 22 -0.63 -5.44 0.39
N ILE A 23 -0.25 -5.85 1.61
CA ILE A 23 -1.10 -5.76 2.80
C ILE A 23 -1.41 -4.31 3.15
N ALA A 24 -0.40 -3.43 3.19
CA ALA A 24 -0.60 -2.01 3.48
C ALA A 24 -1.53 -1.34 2.45
N PHE A 25 -1.36 -1.66 1.17
CA PHE A 25 -2.22 -1.19 0.10
C PHE A 25 -3.65 -1.72 0.26
N CYS A 26 -3.80 -3.02 0.48
CA CYS A 26 -5.11 -3.66 0.67
C CYS A 26 -5.85 -3.08 1.89
N MET A 27 -5.15 -2.89 3.02
CA MET A 27 -5.70 -2.25 4.22
C MET A 27 -6.20 -0.83 3.93
N THR A 28 -5.46 -0.06 3.14
CA THR A 28 -5.88 1.31 2.78
C THR A 28 -7.11 1.28 1.89
N VAL A 29 -7.18 0.35 0.92
CA VAL A 29 -8.34 0.19 0.04
C VAL A 29 -9.59 -0.25 0.81
N THR A 30 -9.47 -1.21 1.73
CA THR A 30 -10.59 -1.65 2.57
C THR A 30 -11.06 -0.53 3.48
N LEU A 31 -10.15 0.26 4.06
CA LEU A 31 -10.49 1.42 4.89
C LEU A 31 -11.28 2.47 4.09
N VAL A 32 -10.87 2.76 2.85
CA VAL A 32 -11.60 3.68 1.95
C VAL A 32 -12.98 3.12 1.61
N ALA A 33 -13.09 1.82 1.33
CA ALA A 33 -14.37 1.17 1.03
C ALA A 33 -15.32 1.22 2.24
N GLU A 34 -14.84 0.87 3.44
CA GLU A 34 -15.60 0.92 4.69
C GLU A 34 -16.05 2.35 5.02
N GLY A 35 -15.17 3.34 4.87
CA GLY A 35 -15.51 4.75 5.03
C GLY A 35 -16.61 5.20 4.07
N THR A 36 -16.44 4.89 2.78
CA THR A 36 -17.39 5.30 1.73
C THR A 36 -18.76 4.65 1.94
N ILE A 37 -18.79 3.35 2.25
CA ILE A 37 -20.03 2.62 2.53
C ILE A 37 -20.67 3.14 3.82
N GLY A 38 -19.88 3.41 4.87
CA GLY A 38 -20.38 3.94 6.13
C GLY A 38 -21.08 5.29 5.96
N TYR A 39 -20.47 6.23 5.24
CA TYR A 39 -21.09 7.53 4.96
C TYR A 39 -22.34 7.40 4.07
N ALA A 40 -22.28 6.55 3.04
CA ALA A 40 -23.42 6.33 2.15
C ALA A 40 -24.62 5.69 2.87
N LEU A 41 -24.39 4.81 3.86
CA LEU A 41 -25.47 4.14 4.61
C LEU A 41 -26.05 5.00 5.74
N ILE A 42 -25.23 5.77 6.46
CA ILE A 42 -25.68 6.52 7.64
C ILE A 42 -26.44 7.80 7.24
N GLU A 43 -25.97 8.51 6.21
CA GLU A 43 -26.56 9.78 5.79
C GLU A 43 -27.24 9.74 4.41
N VAL A 44 -27.20 8.61 3.71
CA VAL A 44 -27.77 8.49 2.35
C VAL A 44 -27.15 9.51 1.38
N TRP A 45 -25.87 9.85 1.60
CA TRP A 45 -25.13 10.72 0.69
C TRP A 45 -24.87 10.02 -0.65
N SER A 46 -24.63 10.83 -1.70
CA SER A 46 -24.20 10.28 -2.98
C SER A 46 -22.87 9.53 -2.82
N LEU A 47 -22.62 8.52 -3.65
CA LEU A 47 -21.36 7.77 -3.61
C LEU A 47 -20.15 8.67 -3.81
N ASN A 48 -20.27 9.71 -4.65
CA ASN A 48 -19.21 10.67 -4.91
C ASN A 48 -18.90 11.53 -3.68
N ASP A 49 -19.93 12.01 -2.99
CA ASP A 49 -19.76 12.84 -1.78
C ASP A 49 -19.21 12.00 -0.62
N SER A 50 -19.67 10.75 -0.50
CA SER A 50 -19.19 9.79 0.50
C SER A 50 -17.71 9.44 0.29
N LEU A 51 -17.32 9.23 -0.97
CA LEU A 51 -15.92 8.96 -1.33
C LEU A 51 -15.07 10.20 -1.06
N TYR A 52 -15.54 11.38 -1.47
CA TYR A 52 -14.86 12.65 -1.21
C TYR A 52 -14.62 12.85 0.30
N MET A 53 -15.67 12.69 1.13
CA MET A 53 -15.57 12.79 2.58
C MET A 53 -14.56 11.79 3.15
N THR A 54 -14.59 10.54 2.69
CA THR A 54 -13.67 9.50 3.13
C THR A 54 -12.22 9.85 2.81
N VAL A 55 -11.95 10.31 1.59
CA VAL A 55 -10.60 10.68 1.15
C VAL A 55 -10.08 11.86 1.96
N ILE A 56 -10.84 12.94 2.15
CA ILE A 56 -10.38 14.10 2.93
C ILE A 56 -10.15 13.75 4.41
N THR A 57 -10.88 12.76 4.94
CA THR A 57 -10.73 12.27 6.31
C THR A 57 -9.47 11.44 6.46
N ILE A 58 -9.25 10.47 5.57
CA ILE A 58 -8.07 9.58 5.61
C ILE A 58 -6.78 10.37 5.31
N THR A 59 -6.83 11.33 4.39
CA THR A 59 -5.70 12.23 4.09
C THR A 59 -5.46 13.28 5.16
N THR A 60 -6.29 13.31 6.23
CA THR A 60 -6.21 14.26 7.35
C THR A 60 -6.34 15.73 6.95
N VAL A 61 -6.88 16.00 5.76
CA VAL A 61 -7.15 17.37 5.29
C VAL A 61 -8.34 17.97 6.06
N GLY A 62 -9.40 17.19 6.23
CA GLY A 62 -10.51 17.51 7.13
C GLY A 62 -11.23 18.82 6.79
N TYR A 63 -11.60 19.05 5.52
CA TYR A 63 -12.44 20.19 5.16
C TYR A 63 -13.81 20.10 5.87
N GLY A 64 -14.09 21.05 6.76
CA GLY A 64 -15.30 21.09 7.59
C GLY A 64 -16.59 21.46 6.85
N GLU A 65 -16.65 21.28 5.53
CA GLU A 65 -17.71 21.82 4.67
C GLU A 65 -18.43 20.78 3.81
N ALA A 66 -18.12 19.47 3.93
CA ALA A 66 -18.72 18.46 3.05
C ALA A 66 -20.25 18.35 3.21
N GLN A 67 -20.79 18.47 4.42
CA GLN A 67 -22.22 18.57 4.77
C GLN A 67 -22.34 18.64 6.30
N GLN A 68 -23.48 19.08 6.85
CA GLN A 68 -23.69 19.06 8.30
C GLN A 68 -23.71 17.61 8.80
N LEU A 69 -22.69 17.23 9.58
CA LEU A 69 -22.57 15.88 10.13
C LEU A 69 -23.59 15.65 11.24
N SER A 70 -24.47 14.67 11.06
CA SER A 70 -25.30 14.16 12.16
C SER A 70 -24.45 13.53 13.27
N GLU A 71 -25.00 13.46 14.48
CA GLU A 71 -24.32 12.93 15.67
C GLU A 71 -23.79 11.50 15.46
N SER A 72 -24.57 10.64 14.80
CA SER A 72 -24.19 9.27 14.47
C SER A 72 -22.97 9.20 13.53
N VAL A 73 -22.94 10.07 12.52
CA VAL A 73 -21.84 10.13 11.55
C VAL A 73 -20.57 10.65 12.21
N ARG A 74 -20.72 11.62 13.11
CA ARG A 74 -19.58 12.17 13.85
C ARG A 74 -18.85 11.10 14.64
N VAL A 75 -19.59 10.22 15.34
CA VAL A 75 -18.99 9.09 16.07
C VAL A 75 -18.30 8.12 15.10
N PHE A 76 -18.92 7.82 13.96
CA PHE A 76 -18.31 6.99 12.93
C PHE A 76 -17.01 7.61 12.38
N THR A 77 -17.01 8.90 12.06
CA THR A 77 -15.82 9.63 11.58
C THR A 77 -14.69 9.59 12.61
N ILE A 78 -14.98 9.69 13.91
CA ILE A 78 -13.96 9.59 14.97
C ILE A 78 -13.30 8.20 14.93
N VAL A 79 -14.10 7.12 14.82
CA VAL A 79 -13.56 5.76 14.71
C VAL A 79 -12.73 5.60 13.43
N LEU A 80 -13.24 6.10 12.30
CA LEU A 80 -12.55 6.06 11.01
C LEU A 80 -11.20 6.79 11.07
N LEU A 81 -11.13 7.94 11.75
CA LEU A 81 -9.89 8.70 11.97
C LEU A 81 -8.87 7.92 12.80
N LEU A 82 -9.29 7.22 13.85
CA LEU A 82 -8.38 6.41 14.64
C LEU A 82 -7.80 5.25 13.81
N CYS A 83 -8.65 4.58 13.03
CA CYS A 83 -8.23 3.52 12.11
C CYS A 83 -7.32 4.04 10.98
N SER A 84 -7.57 5.25 10.46
CA SER A 84 -6.76 5.83 9.40
C SER A 84 -5.35 6.15 9.86
N ILE A 85 -5.19 6.71 11.06
CA ILE A 85 -3.86 7.01 11.63
C ILE A 85 -3.07 5.71 11.86
N ALA A 86 -3.71 4.65 12.36
CA ALA A 86 -3.06 3.36 12.53
C ALA A 86 -2.57 2.77 11.19
N THR A 87 -3.42 2.83 10.16
CA THR A 87 -3.10 2.33 8.81
C THR A 87 -2.00 3.15 8.14
N ALA A 88 -2.06 4.48 8.27
CA ALA A 88 -1.04 5.39 7.78
C ALA A 88 0.31 5.16 8.49
N GLY A 89 0.30 4.96 9.80
CA GLY A 89 1.49 4.63 10.59
C GLY A 89 2.14 3.31 10.17
N TYR A 90 1.33 2.26 9.92
CA TYR A 90 1.84 0.98 9.42
C TYR A 90 2.45 1.11 8.02
N SER A 91 1.78 1.84 7.13
CA SER A 91 2.24 2.10 5.77
C SER A 91 3.57 2.88 5.77
N ALA A 92 3.65 3.95 6.56
CA ALA A 92 4.87 4.74 6.74
C ALA A 92 6.01 3.89 7.32
N SER A 93 5.74 3.06 8.34
CA SER A 93 6.73 2.17 8.94
C SER A 93 7.30 1.17 7.93
N THR A 94 6.47 0.66 7.01
CA THR A 94 6.89 -0.26 5.95
C THR A 94 7.81 0.45 4.95
N VAL A 95 7.46 1.67 4.54
CA VAL A 95 8.32 2.50 3.66
C VAL A 95 9.64 2.83 4.34
N ILE A 96 9.62 3.22 5.62
CA ILE A 96 10.82 3.53 6.40
C ILE A 96 11.71 2.28 6.47
N SER A 97 11.15 1.11 6.82
CA SER A 97 11.89 -0.15 6.89
C SER A 97 12.59 -0.45 5.56
N PHE A 98 11.88 -0.29 4.44
CA PHE A 98 12.42 -0.52 3.09
C PHE A 98 13.60 0.39 2.73
N ILE A 99 13.56 1.66 3.16
CA ILE A 99 14.66 2.60 2.96
C ILE A 99 15.86 2.22 3.84
N PHE A 100 15.64 1.92 5.13
CA PHE A 100 16.70 1.61 6.08
C PHE A 100 17.39 0.26 5.80
N GLU A 101 16.64 -0.75 5.36
CA GLU A 101 17.20 -2.06 4.99
C GLU A 101 18.03 -2.00 3.69
N GLY A 102 18.02 -0.86 2.98
CA GLY A 102 18.81 -0.69 1.75
C GLY A 102 18.40 -1.62 0.61
N GLN A 103 17.21 -2.24 0.70
CA GLN A 103 16.67 -3.16 -0.31
C GLN A 103 16.59 -2.50 -1.70
N ILE A 104 16.40 -1.17 -1.76
CA ILE A 104 16.49 -0.38 -3.00
C ILE A 104 17.82 -0.61 -3.73
N PHE A 105 18.93 -0.61 -3.00
CA PHE A 105 20.26 -0.75 -3.59
C PHE A 105 20.53 -2.17 -4.08
N GLN A 106 20.01 -3.18 -3.37
CA GLN A 106 20.08 -4.59 -3.79
C GLN A 106 19.26 -4.82 -5.08
N LEU A 107 18.00 -4.34 -5.11
CA LEU A 107 17.13 -4.38 -6.29
C LEU A 107 17.77 -3.72 -7.53
N MET A 108 18.46 -2.59 -7.35
CA MET A 108 19.19 -1.94 -8.43
C MET A 108 20.45 -2.71 -8.85
N ARG A 109 21.14 -3.36 -7.90
CA ARG A 109 22.32 -4.20 -8.15
C ARG A 109 21.94 -5.43 -8.98
N ASP A 110 20.85 -6.09 -8.65
CA ASP A 110 20.39 -7.31 -9.32
C ASP A 110 19.96 -7.03 -10.76
N ARG A 111 19.24 -5.92 -10.98
CA ARG A 111 18.89 -5.46 -12.32
C ARG A 111 20.11 -5.13 -13.18
N ARG A 112 21.19 -4.60 -12.58
CA ARG A 112 22.44 -4.31 -13.28
C ARG A 112 23.20 -5.59 -13.62
N MET A 113 23.25 -6.55 -12.70
CA MET A 113 23.92 -7.83 -12.89
C MET A 113 23.25 -8.69 -13.96
N ASN A 114 21.92 -8.77 -13.97
CA ASN A 114 21.18 -9.57 -14.94
C ASN A 114 21.33 -9.04 -16.39
N ARG A 115 21.48 -7.72 -16.56
CA ARG A 115 21.80 -7.12 -17.87
C ARG A 115 23.22 -7.45 -18.34
N SER A 116 24.19 -7.55 -17.43
CA SER A 116 25.56 -7.95 -17.78
C SER A 116 25.63 -9.44 -18.17
N ILE A 117 24.83 -10.30 -17.53
CA ILE A 117 24.73 -11.72 -17.87
C ILE A 117 24.07 -11.91 -19.25
N ALA A 118 23.00 -11.16 -19.54
CA ALA A 118 22.33 -11.20 -20.86
C ALA A 118 23.23 -10.71 -22.02
N ASN A 119 24.27 -9.92 -21.73
CA ASN A 119 25.27 -9.49 -22.71
C ASN A 119 26.45 -10.47 -22.85
N LEU A 120 26.54 -11.52 -22.03
CA LEU A 120 27.61 -12.53 -22.07
C LEU A 120 27.17 -13.85 -22.74
N SER A 121 25.90 -14.00 -23.08
CA SER A 121 25.31 -15.20 -23.69
C SER A 121 25.55 -15.36 -25.19
N ASP A 122 26.52 -14.64 -25.77
CA ASP A 122 26.88 -14.73 -27.20
C ASP A 122 28.26 -15.36 -27.45
N HIS A 123 28.88 -15.97 -26.42
CA HIS A 123 30.09 -16.75 -26.63
C HIS A 123 29.77 -18.24 -26.78
N TYR A 124 29.53 -18.62 -28.04
CA TYR A 124 29.53 -19.99 -28.55
C TYR A 124 30.88 -20.66 -28.22
N ILE A 125 30.86 -21.67 -27.33
CA ILE A 125 32.03 -22.49 -27.01
C ILE A 125 32.01 -23.70 -27.97
N ILE A 126 33.04 -23.80 -28.81
CA ILE A 126 33.35 -24.94 -29.69
C ILE A 126 34.04 -26.03 -28.86
#